data_AF-A0A7J8WUS5-F1
#
_entry.id   AF-A0A7J8WUS5-F1
#
_cell.length_a   1.000
_cell.length_b   1.000
_cell.length_c   1.000
_cell.angle_alpha   90.00
_cell.angle_beta   90.00
_cell.angle_gamma   90.00
#
_symmetry.space_group_name_H-M   'P 1'
#
loop_
_entity.id
_entity.type
_entity.pdbx_description
1 polymer ?
#
loop_
_entity_poly.entity_id
_entity_poly.type
_entity_poly.pdbx_seq_one_letter_code
_entity_poly.pdbx_strand_id
1 'polypeptide(L)'
;FIRICIGRYRSKVIEAGTAIGAIGAQSIGEPGTQMTLKTFHFAGVASMNITQGVPRIKEIINAAKKISTPIITAELEFDSNVNVARMVKGRIEKTVLGQVAKSIKIVMTSRLASVVISLDMERIQDAQLHIDANVVKESILQTPKLKLKEQHVKVLDVKKLEVVPPADRSRIHFELHSLKNLLPLVVVKGIKTVERVVIAEKKKDNKSQNKEAKKLYQLFVE
;
A
#
# COMPACT_ATOMS: atom_id res chain seq x y z
N PHE A 1 29.41 -37.26 -32.47
CA PHE A 1 28.59 -36.36 -31.63
C PHE A 1 29.40 -35.18 -31.07
N ILE A 2 30.33 -35.38 -30.13
CA ILE A 2 31.08 -34.28 -29.46
C ILE A 2 31.75 -33.29 -30.43
N ARG A 3 32.42 -33.80 -31.48
CA ARG A 3 33.02 -32.96 -32.53
C ARG A 3 32.01 -32.02 -33.21
N ILE A 4 30.78 -32.49 -33.45
CA ILE A 4 29.71 -31.70 -34.07
C ILE A 4 29.25 -30.60 -33.10
N CYS A 5 29.08 -30.91 -31.82
CA CYS A 5 28.73 -29.92 -30.79
C CYS A 5 29.78 -28.81 -30.69
N ILE A 6 31.06 -29.17 -30.66
CA ILE A 6 32.17 -28.20 -30.62
C ILE A 6 32.22 -27.36 -31.90
N GLY A 7 32.02 -27.98 -33.07
CA GLY A 7 31.95 -27.27 -34.34
C GLY A 7 30.83 -26.22 -34.36
N ARG A 8 29.62 -26.60 -33.92
CA ARG A 8 28.48 -25.66 -33.85
C ARG A 8 28.68 -24.56 -32.82
N TYR A 9 29.30 -24.86 -31.67
CA TYR A 9 29.60 -23.84 -30.66
C TYR A 9 30.56 -22.78 -31.22
N ARG A 10 31.66 -23.22 -31.84
CA ARG A 10 32.64 -22.31 -32.46
C ARG A 10 32.03 -21.47 -33.57
N SER A 11 31.11 -22.03 -34.37
CA SER A 11 30.43 -21.30 -35.44
C SER A 11 29.29 -20.37 -34.98
N LYS A 12 28.98 -20.32 -33.68
CA LYS A 12 27.94 -19.46 -33.11
C LYS A 12 28.49 -18.27 -32.33
N VAL A 13 29.82 -18.11 -32.32
CA VAL A 13 30.47 -16.89 -31.84
C VAL A 13 30.12 -15.76 -32.80
N ILE A 14 29.77 -14.60 -32.26
CA ILE A 14 29.44 -13.41 -33.05
C ILE A 14 30.68 -12.88 -33.76
N GLU A 15 30.51 -12.42 -35.01
CA GLU A 15 31.59 -11.85 -35.80
C GLU A 15 32.01 -10.48 -35.25
N ALA A 16 33.31 -10.21 -35.23
CA ALA A 16 33.85 -8.93 -34.80
C ALA A 16 33.37 -7.80 -35.73
N GLY A 17 33.01 -6.64 -35.17
CA GLY A 17 32.48 -5.51 -35.93
C GLY A 17 30.97 -5.54 -36.18
N THR A 18 30.26 -6.60 -35.76
CA THR A 18 28.80 -6.65 -35.84
C THR A 18 28.16 -5.51 -35.04
N ALA A 19 27.21 -4.79 -35.65
CA ALA A 19 26.49 -3.67 -35.03
C ALA A 19 25.42 -4.12 -34.02
N ILE A 20 25.85 -4.74 -32.91
CA ILE A 20 24.98 -5.32 -31.89
C ILE A 20 24.02 -4.30 -31.25
N GLY A 21 24.39 -3.02 -31.18
CA GLY A 21 23.56 -1.97 -30.61
C GLY A 21 22.30 -1.72 -31.44
N ALA A 22 22.44 -1.63 -32.77
CA ALA A 22 21.32 -1.43 -33.69
C ALA A 22 20.39 -2.66 -33.71
N ILE A 23 20.98 -3.86 -33.80
CA ILE A 23 20.23 -5.13 -33.79
C ILE A 23 19.47 -5.29 -32.47
N GLY A 24 20.12 -5.01 -31.34
CA GLY A 24 19.51 -5.09 -30.02
C GLY A 24 18.37 -4.07 -29.84
N ALA A 25 18.56 -2.83 -30.27
CA ALA A 25 17.54 -1.79 -30.19
C ALA A 25 16.29 -2.16 -31.01
N GLN A 26 16.46 -2.65 -32.25
CA GLN A 26 15.33 -3.09 -33.08
C GLN A 26 14.64 -4.32 -32.48
N SER A 27 15.41 -5.30 -31.99
CA SER A 27 14.86 -6.54 -31.42
C SER A 27 13.99 -6.30 -30.19
N ILE A 28 14.29 -5.27 -29.38
CA ILE A 28 13.47 -4.87 -28.22
C ILE A 28 12.31 -3.97 -28.65
N GLY A 29 12.53 -3.08 -29.62
CA GLY A 29 11.55 -2.08 -30.06
C GLY A 29 10.41 -2.64 -30.91
N GLU A 30 10.71 -3.57 -31.82
CA GLU A 30 9.74 -4.14 -32.77
C GLU A 30 8.56 -4.86 -32.07
N PRO A 31 8.78 -5.74 -31.08
CA PRO A 31 7.69 -6.36 -30.32
C PRO A 31 6.85 -5.34 -29.54
N GLY A 32 7.41 -4.18 -29.18
CA GLY A 32 6.69 -3.13 -28.47
C GLY A 32 5.45 -2.65 -29.22
N THR A 33 5.49 -2.64 -30.55
CA THR A 33 4.33 -2.29 -31.39
C THR A 33 3.21 -3.33 -31.28
N GLN A 34 3.56 -4.61 -31.14
CA GLN A 34 2.64 -5.74 -31.02
C GLN A 34 2.07 -5.90 -29.60
N MET A 35 2.74 -5.34 -28.59
CA MET A 35 2.33 -5.41 -27.18
C MET A 35 1.16 -4.46 -26.82
N THR A 36 0.58 -3.74 -27.79
CA THR A 36 -0.40 -2.67 -27.56
C THR A 36 -1.80 -3.14 -27.10
N LEU A 37 -2.18 -4.43 -27.21
CA LEU A 37 -3.59 -4.85 -26.99
C LEU A 37 -3.82 -6.11 -26.12
N LYS A 38 -2.88 -6.52 -25.25
CA LYS A 38 -3.14 -7.58 -24.26
C LYS A 38 -2.63 -7.23 -22.87
N THR A 39 -3.32 -6.33 -22.15
CA THR A 39 -2.90 -5.95 -20.79
C THR A 39 -4.07 -5.85 -19.81
N PHE A 40 -4.74 -6.98 -19.58
CA PHE A 40 -5.31 -7.29 -18.28
C PHE A 40 -4.87 -8.71 -17.88
N HIS A 41 -3.56 -8.92 -17.78
CA HIS A 41 -3.04 -10.13 -17.16
C HIS A 41 -2.80 -9.85 -15.67
N PHE A 42 -3.83 -10.14 -14.88
CA PHE A 42 -3.72 -10.20 -13.42
C PHE A 42 -2.58 -11.16 -13.07
N ALA A 43 -1.57 -10.66 -12.36
CA ALA A 43 -0.38 -11.44 -12.00
C ALA A 43 -0.72 -12.46 -10.90
N GLY A 44 -1.54 -13.46 -11.19
CA GLY A 44 -1.84 -14.64 -10.34
C GLY A 44 -2.52 -14.36 -8.99
N VAL A 45 -2.50 -13.11 -8.52
CA VAL A 45 -3.13 -12.59 -7.30
C VAL A 45 -4.17 -11.60 -7.81
N ALA A 46 -5.43 -12.02 -7.80
CA ALA A 46 -6.55 -11.36 -8.48
C ALA A 46 -6.90 -9.94 -7.98
N SER A 47 -6.04 -9.29 -7.20
CA SER A 47 -6.40 -8.10 -6.43
C SER A 47 -5.51 -6.87 -6.62
N MET A 48 -4.35 -6.94 -7.28
CA MET A 48 -3.51 -5.76 -7.57
C MET A 48 -3.40 -5.48 -9.07
N ASN A 49 -3.65 -4.23 -9.46
CA ASN A 49 -3.48 -3.75 -10.83
C ASN A 49 -2.02 -3.36 -11.03
N ILE A 50 -1.30 -4.08 -11.89
CA ILE A 50 0.12 -3.83 -12.16
C ILE A 50 0.24 -3.24 -13.56
N THR A 51 1.00 -2.15 -13.70
CA THR A 51 1.37 -1.61 -15.02
C THR A 51 2.22 -2.63 -15.77
N GLN A 52 1.74 -3.08 -16.92
CA GLN A 52 2.40 -4.07 -17.78
C GLN A 52 2.54 -3.56 -19.21
N GLY A 53 3.35 -4.25 -20.00
CA GLY A 53 3.50 -3.98 -21.42
C GLY A 53 4.41 -2.78 -21.74
N VAL A 54 4.10 -2.09 -22.84
CA VAL A 54 4.87 -0.95 -23.36
C VAL A 54 5.04 0.18 -22.33
N PRO A 55 4.01 0.59 -21.55
CA PRO A 55 4.17 1.64 -20.55
C PRO A 55 5.26 1.29 -19.51
N ARG A 56 5.33 0.03 -19.07
CA ARG A 56 6.32 -0.39 -18.08
C ARG A 56 7.73 -0.44 -18.66
N ILE A 57 7.88 -0.90 -19.90
CA ILE A 57 9.17 -0.88 -20.61
C ILE A 57 9.67 0.57 -20.75
N LYS A 58 8.78 1.51 -21.10
CA LYS A 58 9.11 2.94 -21.20
C LYS A 58 9.61 3.52 -19.87
N GLU A 59 8.99 3.16 -18.76
CA GLU A 59 9.42 3.62 -17.43
C GLU A 59 10.83 3.12 -17.07
N ILE A 60 11.13 1.85 -17.38
CA ILE A 60 12.42 1.21 -17.08
C ILE A 60 13.53 1.84 -17.93
N ILE A 61 13.34 1.95 -19.25
CA ILE A 61 14.37 2.48 -20.18
C ILE A 61 14.70 3.94 -19.85
N ASN A 62 13.69 4.75 -19.50
CA ASN A 62 13.90 6.15 -19.16
C ASN A 62 14.42 6.37 -17.73
N ALA A 63 14.65 5.31 -16.95
CA ALA A 63 15.03 5.39 -15.54
C ALA A 63 14.13 6.36 -14.74
N ALA A 64 12.82 6.24 -14.93
CA ALA A 64 11.86 7.18 -14.36
C ALA A 64 11.93 7.18 -12.82
N LYS A 65 12.09 8.36 -12.22
CA LYS A 65 12.15 8.53 -10.75
C LYS A 65 10.83 8.16 -10.04
N LYS A 66 9.71 8.34 -10.73
CA LYS A 66 8.38 7.95 -10.26
C LYS A 66 7.76 7.05 -11.32
N ILE A 67 7.31 5.88 -10.89
CA ILE A 67 6.70 4.87 -11.74
C ILE A 67 5.22 4.69 -11.38
N SER A 68 4.44 4.24 -12.34
CA SER A 68 3.04 3.85 -12.13
C SER A 68 3.00 2.52 -11.39
N THR A 69 2.11 2.39 -10.40
CA THR A 69 1.88 1.16 -9.61
C THR A 69 3.18 0.48 -9.12
N PRO A 70 3.98 1.14 -8.26
CA PRO A 70 5.16 0.51 -7.66
C PRO A 70 4.72 -0.67 -6.78
N ILE A 71 5.43 -1.80 -6.83
CA ILE A 71 5.12 -2.95 -5.99
C ILE A 71 6.39 -3.45 -5.33
N ILE A 72 6.31 -3.65 -4.02
CA ILE A 72 7.35 -4.29 -3.22
C ILE A 72 6.82 -5.67 -2.81
N THR A 73 7.55 -6.71 -3.19
CA THR A 73 7.34 -8.07 -2.65
C THR A 73 8.09 -8.17 -1.34
N ALA A 74 7.36 -8.28 -0.23
CA ALA A 74 7.91 -8.43 1.11
C ALA A 74 7.71 -9.86 1.61
N GLU A 75 8.82 -10.54 1.89
CA GLU A 75 8.81 -11.86 2.50
C GLU A 75 8.62 -11.75 4.01
N LEU A 76 7.87 -12.70 4.57
CA LEU A 76 7.66 -12.79 6.01
C LEU A 76 8.69 -13.77 6.59
N GLU A 77 9.34 -13.38 7.67
CA GLU A 77 10.23 -14.28 8.44
C GLU A 77 9.44 -15.47 9.01
N PHE A 78 8.21 -15.21 9.48
CA PHE A 78 7.26 -16.23 9.92
C PHE A 78 6.08 -16.30 8.95
N ASP A 79 6.28 -17.00 7.84
CA ASP A 79 5.33 -17.10 6.73
C ASP A 79 4.30 -18.23 6.87
N SER A 80 4.34 -19.03 7.94
CA SER A 80 3.44 -20.17 8.14
C SER A 80 2.10 -19.81 8.79
N ASN A 81 1.94 -18.58 9.29
CA ASN A 81 0.77 -18.17 10.05
C ASN A 81 0.07 -16.94 9.43
N VAL A 82 -1.19 -17.13 9.02
CA VAL A 82 -2.03 -16.07 8.44
C VAL A 82 -2.21 -14.90 9.39
N ASN A 83 -2.31 -15.15 10.70
CA ASN A 83 -2.52 -14.11 11.70
C ASN A 83 -1.30 -13.18 11.78
N VAL A 84 -0.08 -13.73 11.64
CA VAL A 84 1.15 -12.93 11.58
C VAL A 84 1.15 -12.10 10.29
N ALA A 85 0.80 -12.70 9.15
CA ALA A 85 0.68 -11.98 7.89
C ALA A 85 -0.34 -10.83 7.96
N ARG A 86 -1.50 -11.05 8.60
CA ARG A 86 -2.55 -10.03 8.81
C ARG A 86 -2.10 -8.94 9.79
N MET A 87 -1.38 -9.29 10.85
CA MET A 87 -0.80 -8.32 11.78
C MET A 87 0.25 -7.44 11.10
N VAL A 88 1.17 -8.02 10.33
CA VAL A 88 2.21 -7.26 9.59
C VAL A 88 1.55 -6.39 8.52
N LYS A 89 0.55 -6.92 7.81
CA LYS A 89 -0.28 -6.15 6.88
C LYS A 89 -0.81 -4.87 7.54
N GLY A 90 -1.48 -4.98 8.69
CA GLY A 90 -2.07 -3.83 9.39
C GLY A 90 -1.04 -2.83 9.96
N ARG A 91 0.23 -3.23 10.09
CA ARG A 91 1.33 -2.32 10.49
C ARG A 91 1.93 -1.56 9.30
N ILE A 92 1.84 -2.11 8.10
CA ILE A 92 2.42 -1.52 6.89
C ILE A 92 1.38 -0.68 6.14
N GLU A 93 0.17 -1.22 5.97
CA GLU A 93 -0.92 -0.58 5.23
C GLU A 93 -1.38 0.71 5.93
N LYS A 94 -1.39 1.82 5.19
CA LYS A 94 -1.88 3.10 5.66
C LYS A 94 -3.37 3.01 6.00
N THR A 95 -3.65 3.14 7.29
CA THR A 95 -5.00 3.20 7.81
C THR A 95 -5.33 4.65 8.14
N VAL A 96 -6.39 5.18 7.52
CA VAL A 96 -6.90 6.53 7.80
C VAL A 96 -8.03 6.49 8.83
N LEU A 97 -8.20 7.58 9.58
CA LEU A 97 -9.22 7.68 10.63
C LEU A 97 -10.63 7.45 10.07
N GLY A 98 -10.91 7.86 8.84
CA GLY A 98 -12.18 7.61 8.18
C GLY A 98 -12.51 6.13 7.95
N GLN A 99 -11.52 5.24 7.90
CA GLN A 99 -11.73 3.79 7.72
C GLN A 99 -12.03 3.06 9.04
N VAL A 100 -11.62 3.64 10.16
CA VAL A 100 -11.78 3.06 11.51
C VAL A 100 -12.83 3.78 12.35
N ALA A 101 -13.29 4.95 11.91
CA ALA A 101 -14.34 5.70 12.60
C ALA A 101 -15.73 5.20 12.19
N LYS A 102 -16.55 4.81 13.17
CA LYS A 102 -17.97 4.53 13.00
C LYS A 102 -18.75 5.78 12.63
N SER A 103 -18.41 6.92 13.25
CA SER A 103 -18.98 8.21 12.88
C SER A 103 -18.11 9.38 13.33
N ILE A 104 -18.12 10.45 12.54
CA ILE A 104 -17.49 11.74 12.83
C ILE A 104 -18.60 12.80 12.73
N LYS A 105 -19.03 13.34 13.86
CA LYS A 105 -20.18 14.26 13.95
C LYS A 105 -19.77 15.56 14.61
N ILE A 106 -20.31 16.66 14.11
CA ILE A 106 -20.20 17.96 14.79
C ILE A 106 -21.32 18.01 15.83
N VAL A 107 -20.96 18.28 17.07
CA VAL A 107 -21.88 18.49 18.18
C VAL A 107 -21.72 19.95 18.61
N MET A 108 -22.81 20.71 18.54
CA MET A 108 -22.83 22.10 18.96
C MET A 108 -23.90 22.28 20.02
N THR A 109 -23.46 22.68 21.21
CA THR A 109 -24.30 23.00 22.36
C THR A 109 -24.09 24.47 22.70
N SER A 110 -25.00 25.08 23.46
CA SER A 110 -24.91 26.49 23.87
C SER A 110 -23.60 26.87 24.58
N ARG A 111 -22.84 25.90 25.09
CA ARG A 111 -21.59 26.09 25.83
C ARG A 111 -20.33 25.65 25.08
N LEU A 112 -20.44 24.67 24.19
CA LEU A 112 -19.30 24.00 23.56
C LEU A 112 -19.66 23.56 22.14
N ALA A 113 -18.72 23.70 21.22
CA ALA A 113 -18.83 23.18 19.87
C ALA A 113 -17.60 22.31 19.58
N SER A 114 -17.82 21.05 19.25
CA SER A 114 -16.76 20.06 19.12
C SER A 114 -17.08 19.04 18.03
N VAL A 115 -16.05 18.36 17.54
CA VAL A 115 -16.19 17.20 16.67
C VAL A 115 -16.04 15.95 17.52
N VAL A 116 -17.09 15.14 17.58
CA VAL A 116 -17.09 13.87 18.30
C VAL A 116 -16.80 12.74 17.31
N ILE A 117 -15.79 11.95 17.64
CA ILE A 117 -15.33 10.81 16.85
C ILE A 117 -15.64 9.55 17.64
N SER A 118 -16.38 8.63 17.03
CA SER A 118 -16.64 7.30 17.60
C SER A 118 -15.97 6.25 16.73
N LEU A 119 -15.08 5.46 17.34
CA LEU A 119 -14.34 4.39 16.69
C LEU A 119 -15.18 3.13 16.56
N ASP A 120 -14.95 2.39 15.49
CA ASP A 120 -15.54 1.08 15.24
C ASP A 120 -14.63 -0.03 15.78
N MET A 121 -14.80 -0.38 17.06
CA MET A 121 -13.93 -1.34 17.73
C MET A 121 -14.02 -2.76 17.13
N GLU A 122 -15.17 -3.15 16.59
CA GLU A 122 -15.34 -4.46 15.93
C GLU A 122 -14.46 -4.53 14.69
N ARG A 123 -14.55 -3.51 13.82
CA ARG A 123 -13.74 -3.43 12.59
C ARG A 123 -12.24 -3.33 12.88
N ILE A 124 -11.86 -2.62 13.95
CA ILE A 124 -10.47 -2.47 14.40
C ILE A 124 -9.91 -3.82 14.89
N GLN A 125 -10.69 -4.58 15.66
CA GLN A 125 -10.31 -5.91 16.16
C GLN A 125 -10.20 -6.94 15.03
N ASP A 126 -11.15 -6.96 14.10
CA ASP A 126 -11.14 -7.86 12.93
C ASP A 126 -9.90 -7.64 12.05
N ALA A 127 -9.49 -6.38 11.92
CA ALA A 127 -8.29 -5.99 11.19
C ALA A 127 -6.99 -6.19 12.00
N GLN A 128 -7.08 -6.62 13.27
CA GLN A 128 -5.96 -6.76 14.22
C GLN A 128 -5.14 -5.46 14.39
N LEU A 129 -5.80 -4.33 14.15
CA LEU A 129 -5.25 -3.01 14.30
C LEU A 129 -5.36 -2.65 15.78
N HIS A 130 -4.31 -2.86 16.56
CA HIS A 130 -4.29 -2.45 17.96
C HIS A 130 -4.30 -0.91 18.03
N ILE A 131 -5.48 -0.29 17.92
CA ILE A 131 -5.73 1.14 17.84
C ILE A 131 -6.76 1.49 18.91
N ASP A 132 -6.37 2.39 19.81
CA ASP A 132 -7.24 2.97 20.82
C ASP A 132 -7.40 4.48 20.59
N ALA A 133 -8.34 5.11 21.30
CA ALA A 133 -8.49 6.56 21.31
C ALA A 133 -7.19 7.32 21.62
N ASN A 134 -6.30 6.77 22.46
CA ASN A 134 -5.00 7.39 22.75
C ASN A 134 -4.09 7.43 21.52
N VAL A 135 -4.03 6.32 20.77
CA VAL A 135 -3.24 6.23 19.53
C VAL A 135 -3.78 7.22 18.48
N VAL A 136 -5.10 7.34 18.38
CA VAL A 136 -5.74 8.30 17.48
C VAL A 136 -5.44 9.73 17.91
N LYS A 137 -5.49 10.05 19.21
CA LYS A 137 -5.10 11.37 19.74
C LYS A 137 -3.67 11.73 19.34
N GLU A 138 -2.71 10.84 19.56
CA GLU A 138 -1.32 11.05 19.16
C GLU A 138 -1.18 11.29 17.66
N SER A 139 -1.89 10.50 16.84
CA SER A 139 -1.87 10.61 15.38
C SER A 139 -2.43 11.95 14.88
N ILE A 140 -3.47 12.46 15.54
CA ILE A 140 -4.06 13.79 15.27
C ILE A 140 -3.05 14.89 15.61
N LEU A 141 -2.38 14.79 16.76
CA LEU A 141 -1.40 15.80 17.21
C LEU A 141 -0.14 15.83 16.33
N GLN A 142 0.30 14.68 15.84
CA GLN A 142 1.43 14.58 14.91
C GLN A 142 1.11 15.08 13.50
N THR A 143 -0.16 15.39 13.20
CA THR A 143 -0.57 15.86 11.88
C THR A 143 -0.44 17.39 11.78
N PRO A 144 0.59 17.92 11.10
CA PRO A 144 0.90 19.36 11.14
C PRO A 144 -0.20 20.23 10.50
N LYS A 145 -0.99 19.67 9.58
CA LYS A 145 -2.09 20.38 8.90
C LYS A 145 -3.20 20.81 9.86
N LEU A 146 -3.36 20.14 11.00
CA LEU A 146 -4.46 20.40 11.94
C LEU A 146 -4.11 21.49 12.96
N LYS A 147 -2.81 21.79 13.18
CA LYS A 147 -2.33 22.79 14.17
C LYS A 147 -2.99 22.67 15.57
N LEU A 148 -3.42 21.46 15.94
CA LEU A 148 -4.05 21.19 17.22
C LEU A 148 -2.98 20.98 18.31
N LYS A 149 -3.34 21.33 19.54
CA LYS A 149 -2.54 21.11 20.76
C LYS A 149 -3.26 20.06 21.60
N GLU A 150 -2.57 19.49 22.59
CA GLU A 150 -3.14 18.46 23.45
C GLU A 150 -4.45 18.86 24.13
N GLN A 151 -4.56 20.13 24.53
CA GLN A 151 -5.77 20.72 25.14
C GLN A 151 -7.02 20.69 24.25
N HIS A 152 -6.83 20.55 22.93
CA HIS A 152 -7.91 20.53 21.95
C HIS A 152 -8.46 19.12 21.70
N VAL A 153 -7.77 18.05 22.14
CA VAL A 153 -8.19 16.67 21.90
C VAL A 153 -8.41 15.97 23.23
N LYS A 154 -9.67 15.75 23.59
CA LYS A 154 -10.08 15.06 24.81
C LYS A 154 -10.51 13.64 24.48
N VAL A 155 -9.95 12.68 25.20
CA VAL A 155 -10.39 11.28 25.14
C VAL A 155 -11.50 11.11 26.17
N LEU A 156 -12.71 10.78 25.71
CA LEU A 156 -13.86 10.57 26.59
C LEU A 156 -13.94 9.10 27.04
N ASP A 157 -13.62 8.18 26.12
CA ASP A 157 -13.69 6.74 26.30
C ASP A 157 -12.70 6.05 25.35
N VAL A 158 -12.41 4.77 25.55
CA VAL A 158 -11.52 3.95 24.71
C VAL A 158 -11.91 4.03 23.23
N LYS A 159 -13.21 4.15 22.96
CA LYS A 159 -13.81 4.24 21.61
C LYS A 159 -14.26 5.64 21.20
N LYS A 160 -14.16 6.67 22.07
CA LYS A 160 -14.75 7.98 21.80
C LYS A 160 -13.78 9.13 22.12
N LEU A 161 -13.64 10.03 21.16
CA LEU A 161 -12.82 11.22 21.26
C LEU A 161 -13.64 12.47 20.95
N GLU A 162 -13.22 13.57 21.55
CA GLU A 162 -13.77 14.90 21.30
C GLU A 162 -12.64 15.84 20.89
N VAL A 163 -12.81 16.49 19.74
CA VAL A 163 -11.88 17.49 19.22
C VAL A 163 -12.54 18.86 19.27
N VAL A 164 -11.98 19.76 20.06
CA VAL A 164 -12.43 21.14 20.25
C VAL A 164 -11.57 22.06 19.37
N PRO A 165 -12.16 22.86 18.47
CA PRO A 165 -11.39 23.78 17.64
C PRO A 165 -10.73 24.88 18.48
N PRO A 166 -9.53 25.36 18.11
CA PRO A 166 -8.83 26.46 18.79
C PRO A 166 -9.41 27.86 18.50
N ALA A 167 -10.56 27.96 17.82
CA ALA A 167 -11.04 29.19 17.18
C ALA A 167 -12.00 30.03 18.04
N ASP A 168 -12.03 31.33 17.77
CA ASP A 168 -13.00 32.28 18.32
C ASP A 168 -14.45 31.98 17.87
N ARG A 169 -15.41 32.41 18.69
CA ARG A 169 -16.86 32.19 18.49
C ARG A 169 -17.38 32.57 17.11
N SER A 170 -16.75 33.53 16.42
CA SER A 170 -17.18 34.00 15.08
C SER A 170 -16.82 33.06 13.93
N ARG A 171 -15.75 32.26 14.05
CA ARG A 171 -15.27 31.34 13.00
C ARG A 171 -15.45 29.87 13.34
N ILE A 172 -16.00 29.57 14.52
CA ILE A 172 -16.11 28.21 15.05
C ILE A 172 -16.84 27.27 14.10
N HIS A 173 -17.90 27.74 13.43
CA HIS A 173 -18.66 26.93 12.49
C HIS A 173 -17.82 26.50 11.28
N PHE A 174 -17.05 27.43 10.69
CA PHE A 174 -16.17 27.12 9.56
C PHE A 174 -15.07 26.14 9.96
N GLU A 175 -14.45 26.36 11.11
CA GLU A 175 -13.38 25.51 11.61
C GLU A 175 -13.88 24.09 11.91
N LEU A 176 -15.10 23.93 12.45
CA LEU A 176 -15.70 22.62 12.69
C LEU A 176 -15.95 21.83 11.40
N HIS A 177 -16.44 22.49 10.36
CA HIS A 177 -16.61 21.84 9.05
C HIS A 177 -15.27 21.53 8.39
N SER A 178 -14.27 22.41 8.53
CA SER A 178 -12.90 22.16 8.09
C SER A 178 -12.31 20.93 8.80
N LEU A 179 -12.41 20.86 10.13
CA LEU A 179 -11.97 19.72 10.92
C LEU A 179 -12.72 18.45 10.54
N LYS A 180 -14.04 18.50 10.35
CA LYS A 180 -14.84 17.35 9.90
C LYS A 180 -14.35 16.79 8.55
N ASN A 181 -13.87 17.64 7.65
CA ASN A 181 -13.34 17.23 6.36
C ASN A 181 -11.89 16.72 6.43
N LEU A 182 -11.09 17.25 7.36
CA LEU A 182 -9.67 16.90 7.51
C LEU A 182 -9.43 15.68 8.41
N LEU A 183 -10.22 15.52 9.48
CA LEU A 183 -10.08 14.43 10.44
C LEU A 183 -10.14 13.03 9.78
N PRO A 184 -11.06 12.73 8.83
CA PRO A 184 -11.08 11.44 8.15
C PRO A 184 -9.78 11.08 7.41
N LEU A 185 -9.00 12.09 6.98
CA LEU A 185 -7.77 11.93 6.21
C LEU A 185 -6.53 11.71 7.08
N VAL A 186 -6.66 11.81 8.41
CA VAL A 186 -5.56 11.59 9.34
C VAL A 186 -5.13 10.13 9.29
N VAL A 187 -3.83 9.89 9.11
CA VAL A 187 -3.25 8.55 9.17
C VAL A 187 -3.07 8.16 10.62
N VAL A 188 -3.75 7.10 11.06
CA VAL A 188 -3.74 6.59 12.44
C VAL A 188 -2.77 5.44 12.65
N LYS A 189 -2.48 4.68 11.59
CA LYS A 189 -1.50 3.59 11.62
C LYS A 189 -0.98 3.30 10.21
N GLY A 190 0.18 2.68 10.11
CA GLY A 190 0.78 2.33 8.82
C GLY A 190 1.79 3.34 8.29
N ILE A 191 2.38 3.01 7.14
CA ILE A 191 3.38 3.84 6.47
C ILE A 191 2.67 4.79 5.49
N LYS A 192 2.92 6.10 5.61
CA LYS A 192 2.21 7.13 4.82
C LYS A 192 2.33 6.97 3.29
N THR A 193 3.39 6.30 2.82
CA THR A 193 3.67 6.08 1.39
C THR A 193 3.04 4.82 0.83
N VAL A 194 2.58 3.89 1.68
CA VAL A 194 1.97 2.63 1.26
C VAL A 194 0.47 2.83 1.21
N GLU A 195 -0.15 2.63 0.05
CA GLU A 195 -1.59 2.76 -0.08
C GLU A 195 -2.30 1.43 0.19
N ARG A 196 -1.69 0.29 -0.19
CA ARG A 196 -2.37 -1.00 -0.07
C ARG A 196 -1.42 -2.16 0.14
N VAL A 197 -1.88 -3.15 0.93
CA VAL A 197 -1.14 -4.40 1.15
C VAL A 197 -2.04 -5.62 0.93
N VAL A 198 -1.54 -6.55 0.12
CA VAL A 198 -2.22 -7.81 -0.21
C VAL A 198 -1.40 -8.99 0.29
N ILE A 199 -2.07 -9.91 0.99
CA ILE A 199 -1.50 -11.18 1.41
C ILE A 199 -1.74 -12.19 0.28
N ALA A 200 -0.69 -12.87 -0.16
CA ALA A 200 -0.75 -13.92 -1.17
C ALA A 200 -0.18 -15.23 -0.63
N GLU A 201 -0.77 -16.35 -1.03
CA GLU A 201 -0.21 -17.68 -0.77
C GLU A 201 0.90 -17.96 -1.79
N LYS A 202 2.10 -18.31 -1.31
CA LYS A 202 3.19 -18.81 -2.16
C LYS A 202 2.79 -20.18 -2.70
N LYS A 203 2.68 -20.32 -4.02
CA LYS A 203 2.59 -21.63 -4.66
C LYS A 203 4.00 -22.25 -4.64
N LYS A 204 4.15 -23.44 -4.06
CA LYS A 204 5.40 -24.21 -4.20
C LYS A 204 5.53 -24.68 -5.65
N ASP A 205 6.72 -24.51 -6.24
CA ASP A 205 7.08 -25.22 -7.46
C ASP A 205 7.06 -26.74 -7.16
N ASN A 206 6.25 -27.47 -7.92
CA ASN A 206 6.06 -28.91 -7.81
C ASN A 206 7.36 -29.68 -8.12
N LYS A 207 8.25 -29.85 -7.14
CA LYS A 207 9.37 -30.80 -7.22
C LYS A 207 9.59 -31.69 -6.00
N SER A 208 8.69 -31.70 -5.02
CA SER A 208 8.79 -32.67 -3.92
C SER A 208 7.41 -33.12 -3.47
N GLN A 209 6.99 -34.28 -3.99
CA GLN A 209 5.87 -35.05 -3.46
C GLN A 209 6.18 -35.48 -2.01
N ASN A 210 5.15 -35.50 -1.18
CA ASN A 210 5.12 -35.92 0.23
C ASN A 210 5.73 -34.96 1.26
N LYS A 211 4.90 -33.99 1.68
CA LYS A 211 4.56 -33.64 3.08
C LYS A 211 3.48 -32.56 3.01
N GLU A 212 2.49 -32.63 3.90
CA GLU A 212 1.37 -31.67 4.04
C GLU A 212 1.75 -30.28 3.56
N ALA A 213 1.03 -29.77 2.57
CA ALA A 213 1.33 -28.49 1.94
C ALA A 213 1.15 -27.35 2.95
N LYS A 214 2.19 -27.07 3.74
CA LYS A 214 2.25 -25.87 4.58
C LYS A 214 2.10 -24.67 3.65
N LYS A 215 0.99 -23.96 3.83
CA LYS A 215 0.72 -22.69 3.14
C LYS A 215 1.73 -21.67 3.66
N LEU A 216 2.48 -21.07 2.74
CA LEU A 216 3.41 -20.00 3.05
C LEU A 216 2.82 -18.70 2.52
N TYR A 217 2.94 -17.62 3.27
CA TYR A 217 2.37 -16.32 2.95
C TYR A 217 3.44 -15.30 2.59
N GLN A 218 3.15 -14.45 1.61
CA GLN A 218 3.96 -13.28 1.27
C GLN A 218 3.08 -12.04 1.13
N LEU A 219 3.70 -10.87 1.26
CA LEU A 219 3.01 -9.59 1.12
C LEU A 219 3.41 -8.91 -0.18
N PHE A 220 2.42 -8.38 -0.88
CA PHE A 220 2.61 -7.40 -1.94
C PHE A 220 2.17 -6.04 -1.42
N VAL A 221 3.07 -5.07 -1.51
CA VAL A 221 2.90 -3.71 -0.96
C VAL A 221 2.93 -2.74 -2.13
N GLU A 222 1.85 -1.95 -2.28
CA GLU A 222 1.68 -0.90 -3.27
C GLU A 222 1.87 0.50 -2.64
#